data_AF-A0A8J5TQQ8-F1
#
_entry.id   AF-A0A8J5TQQ8-F1
#
_cell.length_a   1.000
_cell.length_b   1.000
_cell.length_c   1.000
_cell.angle_alpha   90.00
_cell.angle_beta   90.00
_cell.angle_gamma   90.00
#
_symmetry.space_group_name_H-M   'P 1'
#
loop_
_entity.id
_entity.type
_entity.pdbx_description
1 polymer ?
#
loop_
_entity_poly.entity_id
_entity_poly.type
_entity_poly.pdbx_seq_one_letter_code
_entity_poly.pdbx_strand_id
1 'polypeptide(L)'
;MWEERKRSFGIEEAIRLSAFEHAHLEVMANAIEEDNIDCDLCLTQGIEAYYDQKDFEKAVAGLEDMRSHAPHLAEKHTVYTDTKYLTDVLKLSPRAVGAIAVPAASMWPYKWITGVLGPLIDQDKINVQTNTPVTSITDRVQDEYATVKTARGDIRAKHVVHATNAWLGRLLPELRPFISPLRGNVLSYAPTAGGKSPLGLKSDYSLWLRYGVKDYDYLIQRKDGRVIVGRANTGRKAVGDDSQTDLGPLSHLRGFAHEALASPEADAATKVSHAWAGILAFSQDGVPFAGRLPFPGRSHQWVCGGYHATGMIKAFLTSQMVAGLILGEEPGEDFPQSIFATSDRIRQLRISLDTGGPVLTKARL
;
A
#
# COMPACT_ATOMS: atom_id res chain seq x y z
N MET A 1 -12.82 0.95 -4.84
CA MET A 1 -12.31 -0.35 -4.33
C MET A 1 -13.44 -1.26 -3.88
N TRP A 2 -14.41 -0.76 -3.12
CA TRP A 2 -15.58 -1.50 -2.63
C TRP A 2 -16.26 -2.43 -3.66
N GLU A 3 -16.75 -1.89 -4.77
CA GLU A 3 -17.43 -2.67 -5.82
C GLU A 3 -16.56 -3.79 -6.42
N GLU A 4 -15.28 -3.53 -6.62
CA GLU A 4 -14.34 -4.53 -7.14
C GLU A 4 -14.15 -5.68 -6.14
N ARG A 5 -14.04 -5.38 -4.85
CA ARG A 5 -13.94 -6.38 -3.79
C ARG A 5 -15.20 -7.25 -3.72
N LYS A 6 -16.39 -6.62 -3.70
CA LYS A 6 -17.66 -7.37 -3.69
C LYS A 6 -17.74 -8.33 -4.88
N ARG A 7 -17.38 -7.85 -6.08
CA ARG A 7 -17.42 -8.66 -7.30
C ARG A 7 -16.44 -9.83 -7.25
N SER A 8 -15.21 -9.61 -6.76
CA SER A 8 -14.15 -10.62 -6.77
C SER A 8 -14.22 -11.60 -5.60
N PHE A 9 -14.69 -11.17 -4.44
CA PHE A 9 -14.59 -11.93 -3.18
C PHE A 9 -15.94 -12.16 -2.47
N GLY A 10 -17.01 -11.50 -2.93
CA GLY A 10 -18.30 -11.48 -2.24
C GLY A 10 -18.39 -10.39 -1.17
N ILE A 11 -19.60 -10.17 -0.66
CA ILE A 11 -19.91 -9.06 0.24
C ILE A 11 -19.21 -9.17 1.59
N GLU A 12 -19.26 -10.34 2.24
CA GLU A 12 -18.67 -10.57 3.56
C GLU A 12 -17.17 -10.30 3.55
N GLU A 13 -16.47 -10.84 2.54
CA GLU A 13 -15.03 -10.67 2.41
C GLU A 13 -14.65 -9.24 2.02
N ALA A 14 -15.50 -8.54 1.25
CA ALA A 14 -15.32 -7.12 0.97
C ALA A 14 -15.41 -6.27 2.25
N ILE A 15 -16.30 -6.63 3.19
CA ILE A 15 -16.39 -6.00 4.51
C ILE A 15 -15.12 -6.27 5.31
N ARG A 16 -14.69 -7.53 5.45
CA ARG A 16 -13.46 -7.89 6.17
C ARG A 16 -12.24 -7.14 5.63
N LEU A 17 -12.02 -7.14 4.32
CA LEU A 17 -10.92 -6.41 3.68
C LEU A 17 -10.96 -4.92 3.97
N SER A 18 -12.16 -4.32 3.94
CA SER A 18 -12.31 -2.87 4.15
C SER A 18 -12.14 -2.49 5.61
N ALA A 19 -12.66 -3.29 6.55
CA ALA A 19 -12.44 -3.13 7.98
C ALA A 19 -10.96 -3.30 8.35
N PHE A 20 -10.31 -4.36 7.83
CA PHE A 20 -8.89 -4.63 8.01
C PHE A 20 -8.00 -3.46 7.57
N GLU A 21 -8.24 -2.89 6.38
CA GLU A 21 -7.47 -1.75 5.91
C GLU A 21 -7.70 -0.49 6.74
N HIS A 22 -8.93 -0.23 7.21
CA HIS A 22 -9.22 0.92 8.08
C HIS A 22 -8.60 0.75 9.47
N ALA A 23 -8.58 -0.47 10.02
CA ALA A 23 -8.05 -0.74 11.35
C ALA A 23 -6.55 -0.41 11.47
N HIS A 24 -5.81 -0.44 10.37
CA HIS A 24 -4.38 -0.06 10.36
C HIS A 24 -4.14 1.35 10.87
N LEU A 25 -5.05 2.29 10.60
CA LEU A 25 -4.87 3.68 11.01
C LEU A 25 -4.71 3.81 12.53
N GLU A 26 -5.69 3.28 13.26
CA GLU A 26 -5.72 3.35 14.73
C GLU A 26 -4.66 2.42 15.33
N VAL A 27 -4.54 1.19 14.84
CA VAL A 27 -3.59 0.22 15.42
C VAL A 27 -2.14 0.67 15.22
N MET A 28 -1.78 1.20 14.05
CA MET A 28 -0.42 1.71 13.84
C MET A 28 -0.16 2.99 14.63
N ALA A 29 -1.13 3.90 14.73
CA ALA A 29 -0.99 5.12 15.53
C ALA A 29 -0.76 4.77 17.01
N ASN A 30 -1.57 3.87 17.57
CA ASN A 30 -1.41 3.41 18.95
C ASN A 30 -0.04 2.76 19.17
N ALA A 31 0.42 1.88 18.27
CA ALA A 31 1.73 1.26 18.40
C ALA A 31 2.88 2.28 18.40
N ILE A 32 2.79 3.32 17.56
CA ILE A 32 3.80 4.40 17.51
C ILE A 32 3.80 5.21 18.80
N GLU A 33 2.62 5.50 19.35
CA GLU A 33 2.46 6.25 20.59
C GLU A 33 2.93 5.43 21.81
N GLU A 34 2.54 4.15 21.89
CA GLU A 34 2.93 3.20 22.94
C GLU A 34 4.45 3.02 23.01
N ASP A 35 5.10 2.86 21.85
CA ASP A 35 6.56 2.70 21.74
C ASP A 35 7.31 4.06 21.76
N ASN A 36 6.59 5.18 21.85
CA ASN A 36 7.13 6.55 21.84
C ASN A 36 8.08 6.80 20.66
N ILE A 37 7.67 6.41 19.45
CA ILE A 37 8.47 6.52 18.23
C ILE A 37 8.26 7.90 17.58
N ASP A 38 9.31 8.73 17.54
CA ASP A 38 9.29 9.94 16.71
C ASP A 38 9.44 9.60 15.22
N CYS A 39 8.31 9.38 14.53
CA CYS A 39 8.25 9.14 13.09
C CYS A 39 7.42 10.18 12.33
N ASP A 40 7.35 11.41 12.83
CA ASP A 40 6.55 12.49 12.22
C ASP A 40 5.07 12.08 12.00
N LEU A 41 4.48 11.28 12.89
CA LEU A 41 3.08 10.87 12.77
C LEU A 41 2.16 12.10 12.73
N CYS A 42 1.27 12.12 11.76
CA CYS A 42 0.26 13.16 11.59
C CYS A 42 -1.07 12.50 11.24
N LEU A 43 -1.95 12.38 12.23
CA LEU A 43 -3.35 12.02 12.03
C LEU A 43 -4.05 13.15 11.27
N THR A 44 -4.81 12.79 10.25
CA THR A 44 -5.31 13.73 9.24
C THR A 44 -6.51 13.12 8.50
N GLN A 45 -6.93 13.76 7.39
CA GLN A 45 -7.88 13.20 6.46
C GLN A 45 -7.22 12.94 5.10
N GLY A 46 -7.59 11.83 4.46
CA GLY A 46 -7.35 11.59 3.06
C GLY A 46 -8.53 12.11 2.26
N ILE A 47 -8.26 12.97 1.29
CA ILE A 47 -9.27 13.57 0.42
C ILE A 47 -9.13 12.96 -0.96
N GLU A 48 -10.11 12.18 -1.38
CA GLU A 48 -10.26 11.73 -2.76
C GLU A 48 -10.95 12.83 -3.56
N ALA A 49 -10.19 13.60 -4.34
CA ALA A 49 -10.70 14.68 -5.18
C ALA A 49 -10.98 14.18 -6.60
N TYR A 50 -12.19 14.37 -7.11
CA TYR A 50 -12.60 13.85 -8.41
C TYR A 50 -12.64 14.96 -9.47
N TYR A 51 -12.14 14.65 -10.67
CA TYR A 51 -12.10 15.56 -11.83
C TYR A 51 -12.96 15.07 -13.01
N ASP A 52 -13.67 13.96 -12.82
CA ASP A 52 -14.64 13.41 -13.76
C ASP A 52 -15.96 13.14 -13.03
N GLN A 53 -17.05 13.71 -13.55
CA GLN A 53 -18.38 13.66 -12.94
C GLN A 53 -18.90 12.22 -12.83
N LYS A 54 -18.70 11.42 -13.88
CA LYS A 54 -19.19 10.04 -13.93
C LYS A 54 -18.47 9.16 -12.92
N ASP A 55 -17.18 9.36 -12.72
CA ASP A 55 -16.41 8.61 -11.74
C ASP A 55 -16.70 9.06 -10.29
N PHE A 56 -17.00 10.33 -10.07
CA PHE A 56 -17.49 10.82 -8.78
C PHE A 56 -18.85 10.21 -8.42
N GLU A 57 -19.81 10.21 -9.35
CA GLU A 57 -21.13 9.61 -9.15
C GLU A 57 -21.05 8.11 -8.84
N LYS A 58 -20.17 7.37 -9.53
CA LYS A 58 -19.91 5.95 -9.21
C LYS A 58 -19.32 5.78 -7.81
N ALA A 59 -18.43 6.67 -7.39
CA ALA A 59 -17.82 6.59 -6.06
C ALA A 59 -18.86 6.84 -4.96
N VAL A 60 -19.72 7.85 -5.14
CA VAL A 60 -20.85 8.11 -4.23
C VAL A 60 -21.82 6.94 -4.21
N ALA A 61 -22.19 6.38 -5.36
CA ALA A 61 -23.06 5.20 -5.42
C ALA A 61 -22.43 3.99 -4.70
N GLY A 62 -21.13 3.75 -4.87
CA GLY A 62 -20.41 2.70 -4.16
C GLY A 62 -20.35 2.94 -2.64
N LEU A 63 -20.29 4.21 -2.19
CA LEU A 63 -20.35 4.55 -0.77
C LEU A 63 -21.75 4.32 -0.18
N GLU A 64 -22.82 4.64 -0.92
CA GLU A 64 -24.19 4.34 -0.48
C GLU A 64 -24.47 2.84 -0.43
N ASP A 65 -23.94 2.07 -1.39
CA ASP A 65 -24.00 0.62 -1.33
C ASP A 65 -23.22 0.08 -0.11
N MET A 66 -22.01 0.58 0.15
CA MET A 66 -21.28 0.25 1.37
C MET A 66 -22.10 0.56 2.62
N ARG A 67 -22.82 1.68 2.65
CA ARG A 67 -23.68 2.05 3.79
C ARG A 67 -24.78 1.03 4.05
N SER A 68 -25.35 0.41 3.02
CA SER A 68 -26.37 -0.65 3.19
C SER A 68 -25.83 -1.98 3.74
N HIS A 69 -24.51 -2.22 3.64
CA HIS A 69 -23.90 -3.49 4.04
C HIS A 69 -22.94 -3.38 5.23
N ALA A 70 -22.29 -2.22 5.40
CA ALA A 70 -21.29 -1.93 6.43
C ALA A 70 -21.38 -0.44 6.84
N PRO A 71 -22.46 -0.02 7.53
CA PRO A 71 -22.68 1.38 7.89
C PRO A 71 -21.53 1.98 8.71
N HIS A 72 -20.91 1.20 9.61
CA HIS A 72 -19.77 1.59 10.43
C HIS A 72 -18.49 1.93 9.62
N LEU A 73 -18.37 1.44 8.37
CA LEU A 73 -17.28 1.84 7.47
C LEU A 73 -17.68 3.05 6.63
N ALA A 74 -18.93 3.08 6.15
CA ALA A 74 -19.44 4.17 5.34
C ALA A 74 -19.51 5.49 6.12
N GLU A 75 -19.82 5.46 7.42
CA GLU A 75 -19.87 6.66 8.28
C GLU A 75 -18.51 7.34 8.46
N LYS A 76 -17.41 6.63 8.20
CA LYS A 76 -16.06 7.23 8.18
C LYS A 76 -15.83 8.14 6.98
N HIS A 77 -16.74 8.15 5.99
CA HIS A 77 -16.58 8.92 4.76
C HIS A 77 -17.49 10.15 4.74
N THR A 78 -16.96 11.28 4.29
CA THR A 78 -17.73 12.53 4.11
C THR A 78 -17.66 12.99 2.67
N VAL A 79 -18.82 13.23 2.04
CA VAL A 79 -18.92 13.71 0.66
C VAL A 79 -19.00 15.23 0.64
N TYR A 80 -18.20 15.87 -0.22
CA TYR A 80 -18.19 17.31 -0.45
C TYR A 80 -18.53 17.62 -1.91
N THR A 81 -19.53 18.48 -2.11
CA THR A 81 -19.98 18.96 -3.43
C THR A 81 -20.01 20.48 -3.55
N ASP A 82 -19.82 21.21 -2.45
CA ASP A 82 -19.78 22.68 -2.46
C ASP A 82 -18.49 23.17 -3.13
N THR A 83 -18.63 23.80 -4.30
CA THR A 83 -17.49 24.20 -5.15
C THR A 83 -16.58 25.25 -4.49
N LYS A 84 -17.13 26.12 -3.64
CA LYS A 84 -16.33 27.07 -2.85
C LYS A 84 -15.51 26.35 -1.80
N TYR A 85 -16.08 25.36 -1.12
CA TYR A 85 -15.34 24.53 -0.17
C TYR A 85 -14.21 23.76 -0.87
N LEU A 86 -14.48 23.12 -2.01
CA LEU A 86 -13.45 22.42 -2.80
C LEU A 86 -12.28 23.36 -3.17
N THR A 87 -12.58 24.60 -3.56
CA THR A 87 -11.57 25.57 -4.02
C THR A 87 -10.86 26.27 -2.86
N ASP A 88 -11.61 26.86 -1.93
CA ASP A 88 -11.09 27.75 -0.91
C ASP A 88 -10.49 26.97 0.28
N VAL A 89 -11.08 25.80 0.60
CA VAL A 89 -10.65 24.98 1.74
C VAL A 89 -9.71 23.86 1.29
N LEU A 90 -10.15 23.03 0.33
CA LEU A 90 -9.35 21.88 -0.13
C LEU A 90 -8.30 22.23 -1.19
N LYS A 91 -8.29 23.49 -1.66
CA LYS A 91 -7.30 24.02 -2.62
C LYS A 91 -7.29 23.28 -3.96
N LEU A 92 -8.44 22.74 -4.35
CA LEU A 92 -8.64 22.05 -5.63
C LEU A 92 -8.99 23.07 -6.73
N SER A 93 -8.56 22.81 -7.96
CA SER A 93 -8.93 23.66 -9.09
C SER A 93 -10.44 23.62 -9.35
N PRO A 94 -11.01 24.62 -10.06
CA PRO A 94 -12.43 24.61 -10.46
C PRO A 94 -12.83 23.42 -11.35
N ARG A 95 -11.87 22.59 -11.79
CA ARG A 95 -12.14 21.35 -12.51
C ARG A 95 -12.60 20.22 -11.60
N ALA A 96 -12.39 20.32 -10.28
CA ALA A 96 -12.85 19.32 -9.33
C ALA A 96 -14.39 19.36 -9.23
N VAL A 97 -15.02 18.19 -9.38
CA VAL A 97 -16.48 18.03 -9.39
C VAL A 97 -17.04 17.58 -8.04
N GLY A 98 -16.17 17.08 -7.16
CA GLY A 98 -16.55 16.57 -5.84
C GLY A 98 -15.35 15.98 -5.12
N ALA A 99 -15.51 15.74 -3.82
CA ALA A 99 -14.51 15.05 -3.03
C ALA A 99 -15.13 14.10 -2.00
N ILE A 100 -14.40 13.06 -1.61
CA ILE A 100 -14.75 12.16 -0.51
C ILE A 100 -13.58 12.16 0.48
N ALA A 101 -13.84 12.58 1.71
CA ALA A 101 -12.87 12.52 2.79
C ALA A 101 -13.01 11.24 3.60
N VAL A 102 -11.89 10.72 4.11
CA VAL A 102 -11.80 9.57 5.02
C VAL A 102 -10.67 9.82 6.03
N PRO A 103 -10.76 9.34 7.29
CA PRO A 103 -9.63 9.35 8.21
C PRO A 103 -8.37 8.76 7.59
N ALA A 104 -7.24 9.41 7.81
CA ALA A 104 -5.94 8.97 7.31
C ALA A 104 -4.81 9.41 8.25
N ALA A 105 -3.60 8.96 7.93
CA ALA A 105 -2.38 9.45 8.56
C ALA A 105 -1.27 9.57 7.54
N SER A 106 -0.29 10.42 7.86
CA SER A 106 1.04 10.36 7.25
C SER A 106 2.09 10.17 8.34
N MET A 107 3.21 9.58 7.97
CA MET A 107 4.38 9.36 8.83
C MET A 107 5.63 9.28 7.96
N TRP A 108 6.81 9.38 8.57
CA TRP A 108 8.09 9.08 7.94
C TRP A 108 8.39 7.58 8.08
N PRO A 109 8.29 6.78 6.99
CA PRO A 109 8.40 5.32 7.10
C PRO A 109 9.76 4.82 7.59
N TYR A 110 10.85 5.44 7.13
CA TYR A 110 12.20 5.10 7.62
C TYR A 110 12.34 5.31 9.13
N LYS A 111 11.96 6.48 9.66
CA LYS A 111 12.00 6.75 11.11
C LYS A 111 11.17 5.73 11.90
N TRP A 112 9.98 5.38 11.41
CA TRP A 112 9.14 4.36 12.04
C TRP A 112 9.83 3.00 12.09
N ILE A 113 10.29 2.49 10.95
CA ILE A 113 10.94 1.18 10.87
C ILE A 113 12.23 1.13 11.70
N THR A 114 13.07 2.18 11.65
CA THR A 114 14.28 2.22 12.48
C THR A 114 13.97 2.42 13.95
N GLY A 115 12.89 3.13 14.29
CA GLY A 115 12.42 3.30 15.67
C GLY A 115 11.95 1.99 16.29
N VAL A 116 11.33 1.11 15.50
CA VAL A 116 10.96 -0.25 15.93
C VAL A 116 12.20 -1.15 16.03
N LEU A 117 13.04 -1.20 15.00
CA LEU A 117 14.14 -2.16 14.93
C LEU A 117 15.34 -1.79 15.81
N GLY A 118 15.64 -0.50 15.96
CA GLY A 118 16.82 -0.01 16.69
C GLY A 118 16.90 -0.55 18.12
N PRO A 119 15.87 -0.32 18.96
CA PRO A 119 15.86 -0.83 20.34
C PRO A 119 15.97 -2.36 20.42
N LEU A 120 15.38 -3.09 19.47
CA LEU A 120 15.46 -4.56 19.44
C LEU A 120 16.87 -5.06 19.07
N ILE A 121 17.59 -4.32 18.22
CA ILE A 121 19.00 -4.60 17.90
C ILE A 121 19.89 -4.28 19.11
N ASP A 122 19.73 -3.10 19.70
CA ASP A 122 20.55 -2.63 20.83
C ASP A 122 20.40 -3.51 22.08
N GLN A 123 19.27 -4.20 22.22
CA GLN A 123 18.97 -5.15 23.30
C GLN A 123 19.28 -6.61 22.92
N ASP A 124 19.95 -6.86 21.80
CA ASP A 124 20.29 -8.20 21.29
C ASP A 124 19.06 -9.14 21.12
N LYS A 125 17.86 -8.56 20.89
CA LYS A 125 16.61 -9.32 20.70
C LYS A 125 16.47 -9.84 19.27
N ILE A 126 17.03 -9.11 18.31
CA ILE A 126 17.03 -9.49 16.90
C ILE A 126 18.43 -9.35 16.30
N ASN A 127 18.70 -10.17 15.30
CA ASN A 127 19.93 -10.11 14.52
C ASN A 127 19.59 -9.59 13.11
N VAL A 128 20.10 -8.41 12.76
CA VAL A 128 19.88 -7.81 11.43
C VAL A 128 21.15 -7.91 10.60
N GLN A 129 21.05 -8.56 9.44
CA GLN A 129 22.17 -8.73 8.49
C GLN A 129 21.87 -7.98 7.19
N THR A 130 22.44 -6.79 7.03
CA THR A 130 22.39 -6.04 5.77
C THR A 130 23.39 -6.63 4.76
N ASN A 131 23.24 -6.28 3.47
CA ASN A 131 24.11 -6.76 2.39
C ASN A 131 24.30 -8.28 2.36
N THR A 132 23.27 -9.02 2.77
CA THR A 132 23.30 -10.49 2.87
C THR A 132 22.14 -11.09 2.05
N PRO A 133 22.20 -11.04 0.71
CA PRO A 133 21.13 -11.58 -0.12
C PRO A 133 21.00 -13.09 0.06
N VAL A 134 19.76 -13.55 0.26
CA VAL A 134 19.43 -14.97 0.19
C VAL A 134 19.43 -15.40 -1.28
N THR A 135 20.23 -16.42 -1.60
CA THR A 135 20.37 -16.92 -2.98
C THR A 135 19.49 -18.12 -3.26
N SER A 136 19.24 -18.96 -2.25
CA SER A 136 18.36 -20.13 -2.34
C SER A 136 17.96 -20.61 -0.94
N ILE A 137 16.91 -21.43 -0.89
CA ILE A 137 16.44 -22.08 0.34
C ILE A 137 16.21 -23.56 0.01
N THR A 138 16.83 -24.45 0.75
CA THR A 138 16.56 -25.89 0.70
C THR A 138 15.62 -26.23 1.85
N ASP A 139 14.49 -26.85 1.54
CA ASP A 139 13.46 -27.18 2.51
C ASP A 139 12.83 -28.53 2.15
N ARG A 140 12.84 -29.44 3.13
CA ARG A 140 12.33 -30.81 2.98
C ARG A 140 11.41 -31.10 4.15
N VAL A 141 10.31 -31.79 3.87
CA VAL A 141 9.29 -32.14 4.86
C VAL A 141 9.86 -32.94 6.04
N GLN A 142 10.89 -33.74 5.80
CA GLN A 142 11.49 -34.63 6.81
C GLN A 142 12.55 -33.93 7.68
N ASP A 143 13.02 -32.76 7.26
CA ASP A 143 14.06 -32.03 7.99
C ASP A 143 13.41 -31.19 9.11
N GLU A 144 14.11 -30.99 10.24
CA GLU A 144 13.62 -30.10 11.31
C GLU A 144 13.73 -28.60 10.93
N TYR A 145 14.55 -28.27 9.94
CA TYR A 145 14.88 -26.90 9.54
C TYR A 145 14.94 -26.75 8.03
N ALA A 146 14.51 -25.60 7.51
CA ALA A 146 14.98 -25.13 6.22
C ALA A 146 16.42 -24.59 6.33
N THR A 147 17.19 -24.75 5.25
CA THR A 147 18.54 -24.18 5.12
C THR A 147 18.53 -23.02 4.14
N VAL A 148 18.75 -21.81 4.64
CA VAL A 148 18.82 -20.56 3.89
C VAL A 148 20.27 -20.31 3.47
N LYS A 149 20.52 -20.18 2.17
CA LYS A 149 21.85 -19.99 1.58
C LYS A 149 22.16 -18.50 1.38
N THR A 150 23.32 -18.07 1.87
CA THR A 150 23.85 -16.72 1.65
C THR A 150 25.35 -16.78 1.37
N ALA A 151 25.93 -15.70 0.83
CA ALA A 151 27.39 -15.61 0.65
C ALA A 151 28.18 -15.56 1.97
N ARG A 152 27.52 -15.30 3.09
CA ARG A 152 28.12 -15.21 4.44
C ARG A 152 27.94 -16.48 5.26
N GLY A 153 27.43 -17.55 4.64
CA GLY A 153 27.20 -18.84 5.27
C GLY A 153 25.73 -19.26 5.22
N ASP A 154 25.51 -20.48 5.71
CA ASP A 154 24.19 -21.10 5.77
C ASP A 154 23.49 -20.76 7.10
N ILE A 155 22.19 -20.52 7.05
CA ILE A 155 21.35 -20.30 8.22
C ILE A 155 20.31 -21.43 8.27
N ARG A 156 20.19 -22.11 9.41
CA ARG A 156 19.14 -23.11 9.65
C ARG A 156 18.00 -22.47 10.43
N ALA A 157 16.77 -22.61 9.95
CA ALA A 157 15.60 -21.99 10.56
C ALA A 157 14.37 -22.89 10.52
N LYS A 158 13.60 -22.91 11.62
CA LYS A 158 12.31 -23.64 11.72
C LYS A 158 11.20 -22.93 10.95
N HIS A 159 11.30 -21.61 10.83
CA HIS A 159 10.36 -20.77 10.08
C HIS A 159 11.15 -19.78 9.24
N VAL A 160 10.82 -19.69 7.95
CA VAL A 160 11.39 -18.73 7.01
C VAL A 160 10.26 -17.91 6.41
N VAL A 161 10.23 -16.62 6.71
CA VAL A 161 9.18 -15.71 6.21
C VAL A 161 9.69 -14.92 5.01
N HIS A 162 9.03 -15.07 3.87
CA HIS A 162 9.28 -14.29 2.66
C HIS A 162 8.57 -12.95 2.74
N ALA A 163 9.31 -11.90 3.13
CA ALA A 163 8.83 -10.52 3.22
C ALA A 163 9.42 -9.60 2.14
N THR A 164 9.74 -10.14 0.96
CA THR A 164 10.45 -9.43 -0.13
C THR A 164 9.51 -8.71 -1.12
N ASN A 165 8.23 -8.54 -0.76
CA ASN A 165 7.21 -7.81 -1.52
C ASN A 165 7.22 -8.07 -3.05
N ALA A 166 7.71 -7.14 -3.86
CA ALA A 166 7.71 -7.27 -5.33
C ALA A 166 8.69 -8.33 -5.84
N TRP A 167 9.68 -8.70 -5.03
CA TRP A 167 10.72 -9.68 -5.36
C TRP A 167 10.40 -11.10 -4.87
N LEU A 168 9.19 -11.35 -4.36
CA LEU A 168 8.75 -12.68 -3.90
C LEU A 168 9.04 -13.76 -4.95
N GLY A 169 8.74 -13.48 -6.23
CA GLY A 169 8.97 -14.39 -7.35
C GLY A 169 10.42 -14.82 -7.59
N ARG A 170 11.41 -14.21 -6.92
CA ARG A 170 12.82 -14.59 -7.02
C ARG A 170 13.15 -15.87 -6.23
N LEU A 171 12.59 -16.01 -5.04
CA LEU A 171 12.78 -17.20 -4.19
C LEU A 171 11.56 -18.15 -4.23
N LEU A 172 10.40 -17.62 -4.65
CA LEU A 172 9.14 -18.33 -4.81
C LEU A 172 8.69 -18.28 -6.28
N PRO A 173 9.35 -19.03 -7.19
CA PRO A 173 8.97 -19.08 -8.60
C PRO A 173 7.49 -19.44 -8.81
N GLU A 174 6.87 -20.17 -7.88
CA GLU A 174 5.46 -20.55 -7.86
C GLU A 174 4.53 -19.32 -7.81
N LEU A 175 4.95 -18.22 -7.16
CA LEU A 175 4.19 -16.97 -7.06
C LEU A 175 4.50 -15.97 -8.17
N ARG A 176 5.57 -16.20 -8.94
CA ARG A 176 6.03 -15.28 -9.99
C ARG A 176 4.96 -14.91 -11.03
N PRO A 177 4.07 -15.80 -11.49
CA PRO A 177 3.01 -15.44 -12.45
C PRO A 177 1.97 -14.48 -11.88
N PHE A 178 1.84 -14.40 -10.56
CA PHE A 178 0.76 -13.69 -9.88
C PHE A 178 1.17 -12.34 -9.31
N ILE A 179 2.46 -12.00 -9.38
CA ILE A 179 3.03 -10.76 -8.83
C ILE A 179 3.86 -10.07 -9.90
N SER A 180 3.40 -8.90 -10.33
CA SER A 180 4.12 -8.05 -11.27
C SER A 180 4.86 -6.94 -10.52
N PRO A 181 6.20 -6.86 -10.59
CA PRO A 181 6.93 -5.71 -10.10
C PRO A 181 6.70 -4.51 -11.03
N LEU A 182 6.41 -3.36 -10.47
CA LEU A 182 6.15 -2.13 -11.22
C LEU A 182 6.93 -0.98 -10.60
N ARG A 183 7.64 -0.21 -11.41
CA ARG A 183 8.32 1.00 -10.95
C ARG A 183 7.32 2.11 -10.68
N GLY A 184 7.24 2.56 -9.44
CA GLY A 184 6.57 3.80 -9.03
C GLY A 184 7.57 4.95 -8.98
N ASN A 185 7.15 6.14 -9.38
CA ASN A 185 7.97 7.34 -9.37
C ASN A 185 7.39 8.37 -8.40
N VAL A 186 8.25 9.13 -7.74
CA VAL A 186 7.88 10.12 -6.73
C VAL A 186 8.73 11.37 -6.89
N LEU A 187 8.12 12.53 -6.66
CA LEU A 187 8.76 13.83 -6.58
C LEU A 187 8.61 14.42 -5.18
N SER A 188 9.62 15.17 -4.75
CA SER A 188 9.53 16.07 -3.61
C SER A 188 9.69 17.53 -4.06
N TYR A 189 8.70 18.35 -3.77
CA TYR A 189 8.75 19.79 -3.91
C TYR A 189 9.33 20.40 -2.62
N ALA A 190 10.33 21.27 -2.76
CA ALA A 190 10.89 22.06 -1.67
C ALA A 190 9.87 23.12 -1.20
N PRO A 191 9.90 23.49 0.09
CA PRO A 191 9.07 24.59 0.57
C PRO A 191 9.51 25.91 -0.05
N THR A 192 8.61 26.88 -0.03
CA THR A 192 8.93 28.28 -0.35
C THR A 192 9.85 28.87 0.73
N ALA A 193 10.45 30.04 0.46
CA ALA A 193 11.27 30.74 1.45
C ALA A 193 10.53 31.03 2.78
N GLY A 194 9.19 31.11 2.74
CA GLY A 194 8.34 31.26 3.93
C GLY A 194 7.91 29.95 4.58
N GLY A 195 8.50 28.81 4.22
CA GLY A 195 8.17 27.49 4.78
C GLY A 195 6.80 26.94 4.34
N LYS A 196 6.21 27.48 3.26
CA LYS A 196 4.91 27.05 2.76
C LYS A 196 5.06 26.05 1.62
N SER A 197 3.99 25.33 1.32
CA SER A 197 3.91 24.49 0.12
C SER A 197 3.92 25.36 -1.15
N PRO A 198 4.77 25.03 -2.14
CA PRO A 198 4.72 25.71 -3.44
C PRO A 198 3.49 25.30 -4.27
N LEU A 199 2.76 24.28 -3.83
CA LEU A 199 1.52 23.82 -4.47
C LEU A 199 0.26 24.48 -3.88
N GLY A 200 0.42 25.44 -2.96
CA GLY A 200 -0.70 26.15 -2.34
C GLY A 200 -1.55 25.29 -1.39
N LEU A 201 -1.01 24.15 -0.95
CA LEU A 201 -1.68 23.20 -0.07
C LEU A 201 -1.48 23.54 1.42
N LYS A 202 -2.23 22.82 2.26
CA LYS A 202 -2.06 22.77 3.71
C LYS A 202 -1.63 21.36 4.16
N SER A 203 -1.04 21.26 5.35
CA SER A 203 -0.57 19.99 5.94
C SER A 203 -1.61 19.29 6.83
N ASP A 204 -2.86 19.75 6.80
CA ASP A 204 -3.98 19.23 7.60
C ASP A 204 -4.78 18.13 6.87
N TYR A 205 -4.49 17.87 5.59
CA TYR A 205 -5.02 16.77 4.79
C TYR A 205 -4.00 16.24 3.78
N SER A 206 -4.23 15.02 3.30
CA SER A 206 -3.55 14.43 2.14
C SER A 206 -4.52 14.30 0.97
N LEU A 207 -4.03 14.33 -0.26
CA LEU A 207 -4.87 14.28 -1.46
C LEU A 207 -4.65 13.01 -2.27
N TRP A 208 -5.72 12.53 -2.85
CA TRP A 208 -5.76 11.54 -3.92
C TRP A 208 -6.50 12.18 -5.09
N LEU A 209 -5.77 12.62 -6.11
CA LEU A 209 -6.34 13.30 -7.27
C LEU A 209 -6.84 12.27 -8.26
N ARG A 210 -8.14 11.99 -8.27
CA ARG A 210 -8.80 11.00 -9.12
C ARG A 210 -9.10 11.61 -10.50
N TYR A 211 -8.24 11.32 -11.46
CA TYR A 211 -8.43 11.71 -12.88
C TYR A 211 -9.33 10.73 -13.63
N GLY A 212 -9.45 9.51 -13.14
CA GLY A 212 -10.36 8.51 -13.66
C GLY A 212 -10.29 7.16 -12.94
N VAL A 213 -10.97 6.15 -13.46
CA VAL A 213 -10.96 4.78 -12.91
C VAL A 213 -9.52 4.24 -12.79
N LYS A 214 -9.06 4.03 -11.55
CA LYS A 214 -7.70 3.59 -11.19
C LYS A 214 -6.58 4.56 -11.62
N ASP A 215 -6.93 5.74 -12.10
CA ASP A 215 -6.00 6.80 -12.48
C ASP A 215 -6.01 7.92 -11.44
N TYR A 216 -4.89 8.02 -10.72
CA TYR A 216 -4.74 9.02 -9.68
C TYR A 216 -3.28 9.23 -9.30
N ASP A 217 -3.04 10.39 -8.68
CA ASP A 217 -1.83 10.71 -7.94
C ASP A 217 -2.15 10.91 -6.47
N TYR A 218 -1.16 10.69 -5.59
CA TYR A 218 -1.27 11.07 -4.19
C TYR A 218 -0.36 12.26 -3.88
N LEU A 219 -0.80 13.11 -2.94
CA LEU A 219 -0.01 14.22 -2.41
C LEU A 219 -0.05 14.22 -0.89
N ILE A 220 1.12 14.40 -0.29
CA ILE A 220 1.29 14.54 1.15
C ILE A 220 2.11 15.80 1.40
N GLN A 221 1.53 16.80 2.05
CA GLN A 221 2.28 17.96 2.53
C GLN A 221 2.80 17.69 3.94
N ARG A 222 4.11 17.85 4.10
CA ARG A 222 4.80 17.78 5.39
C ARG A 222 4.67 19.10 6.14
N LYS A 223 4.83 19.05 7.47
CA LYS A 223 4.78 20.23 8.36
C LYS A 223 5.87 21.28 8.05
N ASP A 224 6.96 20.88 7.40
CA ASP A 224 8.04 21.77 6.95
C ASP A 224 7.75 22.44 5.58
N GLY A 225 6.54 22.24 5.04
CA GLY A 225 6.11 22.81 3.76
C GLY A 225 6.52 22.00 2.53
N ARG A 226 7.31 20.93 2.67
CA ARG A 226 7.61 20.02 1.55
C ARG A 226 6.34 19.31 1.09
N VAL A 227 6.24 19.04 -0.20
CA VAL A 227 5.16 18.20 -0.75
C VAL A 227 5.74 16.98 -1.43
N ILE A 228 5.25 15.80 -1.06
CA ILE A 228 5.57 14.54 -1.71
C ILE A 228 4.44 14.19 -2.66
N VAL A 229 4.74 13.98 -3.94
CA VAL A 229 3.76 13.62 -4.98
C VAL A 229 4.23 12.34 -5.65
N GLY A 230 3.39 11.33 -5.76
CA GLY A 230 3.79 10.09 -6.40
C GLY A 230 2.65 9.29 -6.99
N ARG A 231 3.02 8.10 -7.48
CA ARG A 231 2.25 7.16 -8.32
C ARG A 231 2.47 7.41 -9.81
N ALA A 232 1.79 8.40 -10.42
CA ALA A 232 1.68 8.60 -11.86
C ALA A 232 1.23 7.34 -12.63
N ASN A 233 -0.03 7.33 -13.07
CA ASN A 233 -0.57 6.19 -13.81
C ASN A 233 -0.06 6.10 -15.26
N THR A 234 0.46 7.21 -15.79
CA THR A 234 1.05 7.34 -17.13
C THR A 234 2.47 6.79 -17.20
N GLY A 235 2.85 6.17 -18.32
CA GLY A 235 4.24 5.75 -18.60
C GLY A 235 4.83 4.70 -17.65
N ARG A 236 3.98 3.91 -16.96
CA ARG A 236 4.38 2.87 -16.02
C ARG A 236 5.13 1.72 -16.71
N LYS A 237 6.15 1.18 -16.03
CA LYS A 237 6.97 0.07 -16.52
C LYS A 237 6.96 -1.10 -15.54
N ALA A 238 6.71 -2.30 -16.07
CA ALA A 238 6.84 -3.56 -15.33
C ALA A 238 8.33 -3.97 -15.29
N VAL A 239 9.02 -3.55 -14.23
CA VAL A 239 10.45 -3.77 -14.02
C VAL A 239 10.72 -3.94 -12.53
N GLY A 240 11.81 -4.65 -12.19
CA GLY A 240 12.27 -4.83 -10.81
C GLY A 240 13.52 -4.00 -10.44
N ASP A 241 13.92 -3.09 -11.33
CA ASP A 241 15.05 -2.17 -11.15
C ASP A 241 14.50 -0.77 -10.82
N ASP A 242 14.93 -0.17 -9.71
CA ASP A 242 14.58 1.20 -9.28
C ASP A 242 15.79 2.13 -9.20
N SER A 243 16.93 1.76 -9.81
CA SER A 243 18.13 2.61 -9.86
C SER A 243 17.98 3.89 -10.68
N GLN A 244 16.85 4.05 -11.37
CA GLN A 244 16.55 5.15 -12.28
C GLN A 244 15.06 5.50 -12.23
N THR A 245 14.76 6.75 -12.57
CA THR A 245 13.40 7.28 -12.69
C THR A 245 12.92 7.29 -14.14
N ASP A 246 11.61 7.27 -14.36
CA ASP A 246 11.01 7.29 -15.69
C ASP A 246 10.57 8.69 -16.14
N LEU A 247 10.96 9.09 -17.35
CA LEU A 247 10.68 10.41 -17.92
C LEU A 247 9.19 10.77 -17.97
N GLY A 248 8.34 9.84 -18.42
CA GLY A 248 6.89 10.06 -18.56
C GLY A 248 6.21 10.38 -17.22
N PRO A 249 6.28 9.48 -16.23
CA PRO A 249 5.82 9.74 -14.87
C PRO A 249 6.33 11.05 -14.28
N LEU A 250 7.64 11.33 -14.37
CA LEU A 250 8.21 12.55 -13.79
C LEU A 250 7.73 13.83 -14.47
N SER A 251 7.53 13.80 -15.79
CA SER A 251 7.00 14.95 -16.54
C SER A 251 5.57 15.28 -16.09
N HIS A 252 4.75 14.25 -15.91
CA HIS A 252 3.39 14.39 -15.38
C HIS A 252 3.38 14.95 -13.95
N LEU A 253 4.11 14.31 -13.03
CA LEU A 253 4.18 14.74 -11.63
C LEU A 253 4.78 16.14 -11.45
N ARG A 254 5.55 16.63 -12.42
CA ARG A 254 6.08 18.00 -12.45
C ARG A 254 5.06 19.02 -12.97
N GLY A 255 4.18 18.61 -13.89
CA GLY A 255 3.31 19.53 -14.65
C GLY A 255 1.85 19.61 -14.18
N PHE A 256 1.36 18.66 -13.38
CA PHE A 256 -0.07 18.55 -13.07
C PHE A 256 -0.66 19.72 -12.26
N ALA A 257 0.18 20.45 -11.51
CA ALA A 257 -0.28 21.31 -10.41
C ALA A 257 -1.28 22.38 -10.83
N HIS A 258 -1.03 23.10 -11.94
CA HIS A 258 -1.92 24.16 -12.42
C HIS A 258 -3.25 23.65 -12.97
N GLU A 259 -3.33 22.38 -13.37
CA GLU A 259 -4.57 21.75 -13.81
C GLU A 259 -5.42 21.25 -12.64
N ALA A 260 -4.76 20.80 -11.56
CA ALA A 260 -5.42 20.14 -10.44
C ALA A 260 -5.67 21.02 -9.22
N LEU A 261 -4.85 22.03 -8.96
CA LEU A 261 -4.86 22.79 -7.71
C LEU A 261 -5.27 24.25 -7.94
N ALA A 262 -5.89 24.87 -6.93
CA ALA A 262 -6.45 26.22 -7.03
C ALA A 262 -5.40 27.32 -7.15
N SER A 263 -4.26 27.15 -6.47
CA SER A 263 -3.27 28.23 -6.28
C SER A 263 -1.83 27.74 -6.11
N PRO A 264 -1.32 26.85 -6.98
CA PRO A 264 0.11 26.58 -7.03
C PRO A 264 0.87 27.84 -7.46
N GLU A 265 2.10 28.00 -7.00
CA GLU A 265 2.96 29.09 -7.46
C GLU A 265 3.29 28.93 -8.94
N ALA A 266 3.44 30.04 -9.67
CA ALA A 266 3.71 30.03 -11.11
C ALA A 266 5.00 29.26 -11.49
N ASP A 267 5.97 29.22 -10.57
CA ASP A 267 7.24 28.53 -10.73
C ASP A 267 7.31 27.20 -9.96
N ALA A 268 6.19 26.66 -9.46
CA ALA A 268 6.17 25.46 -8.62
C ALA A 268 6.93 24.26 -9.23
N ALA A 269 6.83 24.07 -10.55
CA ALA A 269 7.53 23.02 -11.30
C ALA A 269 9.08 23.10 -11.20
N THR A 270 9.62 24.29 -10.89
CA THR A 270 11.06 24.52 -10.68
C THR A 270 11.50 24.17 -9.26
N LYS A 271 10.55 24.03 -8.31
CA LYS A 271 10.79 23.74 -6.90
C LYS A 271 10.88 22.25 -6.59
N VAL A 272 10.87 21.40 -7.62
CA VAL A 272 11.18 19.97 -7.48
C VAL A 272 12.63 19.83 -7.01
N SER A 273 12.79 19.35 -5.78
CA SER A 273 14.09 19.19 -5.12
C SER A 273 14.67 17.79 -5.29
N HIS A 274 13.82 16.77 -5.33
CA HIS A 274 14.22 15.37 -5.41
C HIS A 274 13.25 14.60 -6.29
N ALA A 275 13.77 13.57 -6.95
CA ALA A 275 13.02 12.56 -7.66
C ALA A 275 13.62 11.19 -7.32
N TRP A 276 12.76 10.20 -7.11
CA TRP A 276 13.20 8.83 -6.90
C TRP A 276 12.17 7.84 -7.42
N ALA A 277 12.59 6.58 -7.50
CA ALA A 277 11.74 5.47 -7.84
C ALA A 277 11.75 4.42 -6.72
N GLY A 278 10.77 3.52 -6.78
CA GLY A 278 10.72 2.30 -5.97
C GLY A 278 9.86 1.25 -6.65
N ILE A 279 10.02 -0.01 -6.25
CA ILE A 279 9.26 -1.12 -6.85
C ILE A 279 8.01 -1.45 -6.02
N LEU A 280 6.87 -1.32 -6.67
CA LEU A 280 5.57 -1.76 -6.19
C LEU A 280 5.33 -3.21 -6.60
N ALA A 281 4.71 -3.99 -5.73
CA ALA A 281 4.14 -5.27 -6.11
C ALA A 281 2.71 -5.05 -6.60
N PHE A 282 2.34 -5.60 -7.75
CA PHE A 282 0.95 -5.73 -8.20
C PHE A 282 0.59 -7.22 -8.19
N SER A 283 -0.17 -7.65 -7.18
CA SER A 283 -0.80 -8.97 -7.19
C SER A 283 -1.96 -9.00 -8.20
N GLN A 284 -2.19 -10.17 -8.80
CA GLN A 284 -3.22 -10.38 -9.82
C GLN A 284 -4.65 -10.09 -9.32
N ASP A 285 -4.94 -10.40 -8.05
CA ASP A 285 -6.27 -10.27 -7.44
C ASP A 285 -6.42 -9.02 -6.54
N GLY A 286 -5.38 -8.19 -6.41
CA GLY A 286 -5.46 -6.94 -5.65
C GLY A 286 -5.18 -7.06 -4.14
N VAL A 287 -4.95 -8.27 -3.62
CA VAL A 287 -4.74 -8.52 -2.18
C VAL A 287 -3.37 -9.18 -1.93
N PRO A 288 -2.76 -9.02 -0.73
CA PRO A 288 -1.44 -9.58 -0.43
C PRO A 288 -1.47 -11.11 -0.34
N PHE A 289 -0.28 -11.73 -0.28
CA PHE A 289 -0.07 -13.12 0.07
C PHE A 289 0.42 -13.21 1.51
N ALA A 290 -0.27 -13.98 2.34
CA ALA A 290 0.03 -14.16 3.75
C ALA A 290 -0.10 -15.63 4.19
N GLY A 291 0.66 -16.01 5.20
CA GLY A 291 0.55 -17.33 5.85
C GLY A 291 1.51 -18.38 5.30
N ARG A 292 1.28 -19.64 5.67
CA ARG A 292 2.15 -20.76 5.28
C ARG A 292 2.04 -21.03 3.79
N LEU A 293 3.16 -21.33 3.14
CA LEU A 293 3.16 -21.65 1.71
C LEU A 293 2.53 -23.04 1.45
N PRO A 294 1.63 -23.16 0.45
CA PRO A 294 0.89 -24.40 0.20
C PRO A 294 1.64 -25.35 -0.75
N PHE A 295 2.92 -25.09 -1.05
CA PHE A 295 3.65 -25.80 -2.10
C PHE A 295 4.47 -26.97 -1.53
N PRO A 296 4.57 -28.10 -2.25
CA PRO A 296 5.49 -29.17 -1.89
C PRO A 296 6.93 -28.65 -1.74
N GLY A 297 7.62 -29.08 -0.69
CA GLY A 297 8.99 -28.62 -0.41
C GLY A 297 9.09 -27.20 0.17
N ARG A 298 7.99 -26.65 0.70
CA ARG A 298 7.95 -25.35 1.40
C ARG A 298 7.46 -25.46 2.85
N SER A 299 7.73 -26.60 3.51
CA SER A 299 7.21 -26.94 4.83
C SER A 299 7.54 -25.91 5.92
N HIS A 300 8.71 -25.30 5.87
CA HIS A 300 9.14 -24.33 6.88
C HIS A 300 8.96 -22.89 6.41
N GLN A 301 8.30 -22.67 5.27
CA GLN A 301 8.26 -21.36 4.62
C GLN A 301 6.86 -20.71 4.66
N TRP A 302 6.88 -19.40 4.85
CA TRP A 302 5.74 -18.52 5.01
C TRP A 302 5.89 -17.33 4.06
N VAL A 303 4.80 -16.65 3.73
CA VAL A 303 4.81 -15.43 2.93
C VAL A 303 4.11 -14.30 3.67
N CYS A 304 4.62 -13.08 3.52
CA CYS A 304 4.02 -11.85 4.02
C CYS A 304 4.41 -10.72 3.06
N GLY A 305 3.67 -10.55 1.97
CA GLY A 305 4.05 -9.59 0.93
C GLY A 305 3.09 -9.52 -0.26
N GLY A 306 3.49 -8.81 -1.32
CA GLY A 306 2.67 -8.66 -2.51
C GLY A 306 1.54 -7.64 -2.34
N TYR A 307 1.80 -6.54 -1.63
CA TYR A 307 0.77 -5.64 -1.10
C TYR A 307 0.05 -4.72 -2.11
N HIS A 308 0.03 -5.06 -3.40
CA HIS A 308 -0.73 -4.35 -4.45
C HIS A 308 -0.63 -2.81 -4.35
N ALA A 309 0.59 -2.27 -4.37
CA ALA A 309 0.91 -0.84 -4.26
C ALA A 309 0.31 -0.09 -3.04
N THR A 310 -0.19 -0.80 -2.03
CA THR A 310 -0.94 -0.26 -0.87
C THR A 310 -0.41 -0.85 0.44
N GLY A 311 0.91 -1.04 0.54
CA GLY A 311 1.56 -1.71 1.67
C GLY A 311 1.35 -1.05 3.03
N MET A 312 1.28 0.28 3.10
CA MET A 312 1.13 0.99 4.37
C MET A 312 -0.17 0.67 5.11
N ILE A 313 -1.24 0.29 4.40
CA ILE A 313 -2.55 -0.04 4.97
C ILE A 313 -2.83 -1.55 5.00
N LYS A 314 -1.78 -2.37 4.82
CA LYS A 314 -1.91 -3.85 4.76
C LYS A 314 -0.80 -4.57 5.53
N ALA A 315 0.42 -4.04 5.52
CA ALA A 315 1.59 -4.80 5.96
C ALA A 315 1.62 -5.04 7.47
N PHE A 316 1.24 -4.05 8.28
CA PHE A 316 1.38 -4.12 9.74
C PHE A 316 0.51 -5.24 10.32
N LEU A 317 -0.81 -5.20 10.12
CA LEU A 317 -1.71 -6.23 10.64
C LEU A 317 -1.48 -7.59 9.96
N THR A 318 -1.13 -7.62 8.66
CA THR A 318 -0.75 -8.90 8.02
C THR A 318 0.48 -9.51 8.69
N SER A 319 1.46 -8.70 9.09
CA SER A 319 2.67 -9.21 9.76
C SER A 319 2.36 -9.74 11.17
N GLN A 320 1.52 -9.06 11.93
CA GLN A 320 1.06 -9.52 13.25
C GLN A 320 0.32 -10.86 13.13
N MET A 321 -0.59 -10.97 12.15
CA MET A 321 -1.31 -12.22 11.88
C MET A 321 -0.36 -13.36 11.50
N VAL A 322 0.61 -13.15 10.60
CA VAL A 322 1.58 -14.18 10.24
C VAL A 322 2.45 -14.58 11.43
N ALA A 323 2.83 -13.63 12.30
CA ALA A 323 3.56 -13.93 13.52
C ALA A 323 2.73 -14.79 14.48
N GLY A 324 1.45 -14.46 14.70
CA GLY A 324 0.53 -15.25 15.51
C GLY A 324 0.38 -16.69 15.00
N LEU A 325 0.19 -16.85 13.68
CA LEU A 325 0.13 -18.19 13.07
C LEU A 325 1.41 -19.03 13.29
N ILE A 326 2.57 -18.38 13.29
CA ILE A 326 3.85 -19.05 13.58
C ILE A 326 3.92 -19.50 15.05
N LEU A 327 3.30 -18.74 15.96
CA LEU A 327 3.18 -19.06 17.38
C LEU A 327 2.07 -20.08 17.69
N GLY A 328 1.30 -20.51 16.68
CA GLY A 328 0.20 -21.46 16.84
C GLY A 328 -1.13 -20.82 17.25
N GLU A 329 -1.26 -19.50 17.07
CA GLU A 329 -2.53 -18.78 17.23
C GLU A 329 -3.42 -18.98 15.99
N GLU A 330 -4.73 -18.94 16.19
CA GLU A 330 -5.71 -18.97 15.10
C GLU A 330 -6.11 -17.55 14.71
N PRO A 331 -6.29 -17.26 13.40
CA PRO A 331 -6.72 -15.93 12.97
C PRO A 331 -8.18 -15.70 13.43
N GLY A 332 -8.45 -14.51 13.97
CA GLY A 332 -9.82 -14.12 14.30
C GLY A 332 -10.74 -14.11 13.07
N GLU A 333 -12.04 -14.33 13.27
CA GLU A 333 -13.04 -14.43 12.19
C GLU A 333 -13.14 -13.16 11.33
N ASP A 334 -12.70 -12.03 11.86
CA ASP A 334 -12.69 -10.72 11.19
C ASP A 334 -11.51 -10.54 10.22
N PHE A 335 -10.49 -11.40 10.28
CA PHE A 335 -9.37 -11.32 9.35
C PHE A 335 -9.81 -11.67 7.92
N PRO A 336 -9.37 -10.90 6.91
CA PRO A 336 -9.67 -11.21 5.53
C PRO A 336 -9.11 -12.57 5.14
N GLN A 337 -9.97 -13.47 4.69
CA GLN A 337 -9.60 -14.83 4.32
C GLN A 337 -8.91 -14.88 2.94
N SER A 338 -9.23 -13.92 2.08
CA SER A 338 -8.69 -13.79 0.72
C SER A 338 -7.19 -13.51 0.66
N ILE A 339 -6.55 -13.07 1.75
CA ILE A 339 -5.12 -12.78 1.78
C ILE A 339 -4.27 -14.03 2.01
N PHE A 340 -4.86 -15.13 2.49
CA PHE A 340 -4.11 -16.36 2.76
C PHE A 340 -3.63 -17.00 1.45
N ALA A 341 -2.39 -17.49 1.46
CA ALA A 341 -1.78 -18.20 0.34
C ALA A 341 -2.26 -19.66 0.30
N THR A 342 -3.57 -19.90 0.20
CA THR A 342 -4.13 -21.26 0.18
C THR A 342 -3.97 -21.94 -1.19
N SER A 343 -3.99 -23.28 -1.21
CA SER A 343 -3.96 -24.04 -2.46
C SER A 343 -5.11 -23.68 -3.40
N ASP A 344 -6.31 -23.42 -2.86
CA ASP A 344 -7.46 -23.02 -3.66
C ASP A 344 -7.25 -21.64 -4.28
N ARG A 345 -6.78 -20.65 -3.51
CA ARG A 345 -6.47 -19.32 -4.06
C ARG A 345 -5.45 -19.42 -5.20
N ILE A 346 -4.36 -20.16 -5.00
CA ILE A 346 -3.35 -20.34 -6.07
C ILE A 346 -3.98 -20.99 -7.32
N ARG A 347 -4.87 -21.97 -7.15
CA ARG A 347 -5.60 -22.58 -8.26
C ARG A 347 -6.51 -21.58 -8.98
N GLN A 348 -7.26 -20.73 -8.26
CA GLN A 348 -8.11 -19.71 -8.87
C GLN A 348 -7.31 -18.67 -9.65
N LEU A 349 -6.16 -18.24 -9.11
CA LEU A 349 -5.24 -17.33 -9.79
C LEU A 349 -4.74 -17.94 -11.11
N ARG A 350 -4.38 -19.23 -11.10
CA ARG A 350 -3.97 -19.96 -12.30
C ARG A 350 -5.09 -20.03 -13.34
N ILE A 351 -6.31 -20.40 -12.93
CA ILE A 351 -7.48 -20.45 -13.83
C ILE A 351 -7.73 -19.07 -14.47
N SER A 352 -7.65 -17.99 -13.67
CA SER A 352 -7.79 -16.62 -14.18
C SER A 352 -6.72 -16.27 -15.21
N LEU A 353 -5.45 -16.66 -14.98
CA LEU A 353 -4.37 -16.47 -15.96
C LEU A 353 -4.64 -17.23 -17.27
N ASP A 354 -5.06 -18.49 -17.16
CA ASP A 354 -5.22 -19.38 -18.33
C ASP A 354 -6.44 -19.00 -19.17
N THR A 355 -7.50 -18.46 -18.54
CA THR A 355 -8.76 -18.11 -19.20
C THR A 355 -8.87 -16.63 -19.57
N GLY A 356 -8.02 -15.76 -19.00
CA GLY A 356 -8.16 -14.30 -19.08
C GLY A 356 -9.36 -13.74 -18.31
N GLY A 357 -10.06 -14.57 -17.54
CA GLY A 357 -11.20 -14.16 -16.72
C GLY A 357 -10.78 -13.52 -15.38
N PRO A 358 -11.70 -12.83 -14.68
CA PRO A 358 -11.41 -12.28 -13.35
C PRO A 358 -11.14 -13.40 -12.34
N VAL A 359 -10.33 -13.09 -11.31
CA VAL A 359 -10.17 -13.98 -10.16
C VAL A 359 -11.45 -13.93 -9.34
N LEU A 360 -12.11 -15.09 -9.20
CA LEU A 360 -13.31 -15.27 -8.39
C LEU A 360 -12.97 -16.17 -7.20
N THR A 361 -12.36 -15.59 -6.17
CA THR A 361 -12.02 -16.33 -4.96
C THR A 361 -13.22 -16.31 -4.02
N LYS A 362 -13.98 -17.41 -3.96
CA LYS A 362 -14.89 -17.62 -2.83
C LYS A 362 -14.02 -18.03 -1.66
N ALA A 363 -13.73 -17.10 -0.76
CA ALA A 363 -12.96 -17.39 0.44
C ALA A 363 -13.54 -18.62 1.15
N ARG A 364 -12.77 -19.72 1.16
CA ARG A 364 -13.02 -20.91 1.95
C ARG A 364 -11.67 -21.26 2.57
N LEU A 365 -11.61 -21.26 3.90
CA LEU A 365 -10.47 -21.76 4.66
C LEU A 365 -10.30 -23.26 4.44
#